data_AF-K1TZI9-F1
#
_entry.id   AF-K1TZI9-F1
#
_cell.length_a   1.000
_cell.length_b   1.000
_cell.length_c   1.000
_cell.angle_alpha   90.00
_cell.angle_beta   90.00
_cell.angle_gamma   90.00
#
_symmetry.space_group_name_H-M   'P 1'
#
loop_
_entity.id
_entity.type
_entity.pdbx_description
1 polymer ?
#
loop_
_entity_poly.entity_id
_entity_poly.type
_entity_poly.pdbx_seq_one_letter_code
_entity_poly.pdbx_strand_id
1 'polypeptide(L)' 'MAFSFTIDKGSNDGIAKDMNVMAGSGLVGIVTDVGPTWAKVRSIVDDSSNVSGMVLS' A
#
# COMPACT_ATOMS: atom_id res chain seq x y z
N MET A 1 -4.38 0.17 15.90
CA MET A 1 -5.66 0.61 15.29
C MET A 1 -5.34 0.83 13.84
N ALA A 2 -5.83 -0.01 12.92
CA ALA A 2 -5.25 -0.09 11.58
C ALA A 2 -5.34 1.24 10.82
N PHE A 3 -4.20 1.91 10.63
CA PHE A 3 -4.12 3.14 9.86
C PHE A 3 -4.29 2.83 8.36
N SER A 4 -5.38 3.33 7.78
CA SER A 4 -5.66 3.21 6.34
C SER A 4 -5.87 4.60 5.75
N PHE A 5 -5.41 4.80 4.52
CA PHE A 5 -5.63 6.01 3.74
C PHE A 5 -6.14 5.65 2.35
N THR A 6 -6.70 6.63 1.64
CA THR A 6 -7.22 6.45 0.28
C THR A 6 -6.37 7.24 -0.70
N ILE A 7 -6.09 6.68 -1.86
CA ILE A 7 -5.41 7.34 -2.98
C ILE A 7 -6.40 7.60 -4.12
N ASP A 8 -6.10 8.60 -4.95
CA ASP A 8 -6.92 9.11 -6.05
C ASP A 8 -6.71 8.35 -7.37
N LYS A 9 -6.32 7.08 -7.26
CA LYS A 9 -6.03 6.17 -8.36
C LYS A 9 -6.69 4.83 -8.12
N GLY A 10 -7.28 4.24 -9.16
CA GLY A 10 -8.11 3.05 -9.07
C GLY A 10 -7.86 2.04 -10.17
N SER A 11 -8.84 1.16 -10.40
CA SER A 11 -8.73 0.11 -11.43
C SER A 11 -8.57 0.67 -12.84
N ASN A 12 -9.07 1.88 -13.12
CA ASN A 12 -8.87 2.55 -14.42
C ASN A 12 -7.42 2.98 -14.65
N ASP A 13 -6.65 3.16 -13.56
CA ASP A 13 -5.22 3.46 -13.59
C ASP A 13 -4.37 2.17 -13.46
N GLY A 14 -5.01 0.99 -13.46
CA GLY A 14 -4.33 -0.31 -13.35
C GLY A 14 -4.03 -0.76 -11.92
N ILE A 15 -4.55 -0.09 -10.88
CA ILE A 15 -4.37 -0.52 -9.49
C ILE A 15 -5.21 -1.76 -9.20
N ALA A 16 -4.63 -2.71 -8.48
CA ALA A 16 -5.30 -3.93 -8.02
C ALA A 16 -5.09 -4.16 -6.51
N LYS A 17 -5.94 -5.02 -5.93
CA LYS A 17 -5.73 -5.54 -4.57
C LYS A 17 -4.37 -6.23 -4.47
N ASP A 18 -3.80 -6.17 -3.29
CA ASP A 18 -2.49 -6.74 -2.94
C ASP A 18 -1.28 -6.10 -3.64
N MET A 19 -1.47 -4.98 -4.35
CA MET A 19 -0.36 -4.16 -4.82
C MET A 19 0.33 -3.42 -3.67
N ASN A 20 1.67 -3.38 -3.73
CA ASN A 20 2.50 -2.63 -2.80
C ASN A 20 2.44 -1.13 -3.13
N VAL A 21 2.42 -0.29 -2.09
CA VAL A 21 2.42 1.18 -2.21
C VAL A 21 3.73 1.71 -1.67
N MET A 22 4.43 2.51 -2.47
CA MET A 22 5.71 3.13 -2.10
C MET A 22 5.58 4.65 -2.07
N ALA A 23 6.27 5.30 -1.12
CA ALA A 23 6.48 6.75 -1.13
C ALA A 23 7.97 7.04 -0.99
N GLY A 24 8.51 7.82 -1.93
CA GLY A 24 9.95 8.04 -2.02
C GLY A 24 10.70 6.71 -2.23
N SER A 25 11.65 6.42 -1.34
CA SER A 25 12.45 5.20 -1.36
C SER A 25 11.94 4.09 -0.43
N GLY A 26 10.73 4.23 0.13
CA GLY A 26 10.20 3.32 1.16
C GLY A 26 8.87 2.68 0.80
N LEU A 27 8.66 1.46 1.30
CA LEU A 27 7.38 0.76 1.29
C LEU A 27 6.46 1.34 2.38
N VAL A 28 5.25 1.72 2.01
CA VAL A 28 4.30 2.44 2.88
C VAL A 28 3.05 1.64 3.19
N GLY A 29 2.62 0.76 2.29
CA GLY A 29 1.31 0.14 2.38
C GLY A 29 1.08 -1.03 1.43
N ILE A 30 -0.06 -1.68 1.61
CA ILE A 30 -0.64 -2.62 0.66
C ILE A 30 -2.07 -2.20 0.33
N VAL A 31 -2.44 -2.29 -0.94
CA VAL A 31 -3.80 -2.00 -1.40
C VAL A 31 -4.75 -3.09 -0.90
N THR A 32 -5.76 -2.69 -0.12
CA THR A 32 -6.75 -3.60 0.44
C THR A 32 -8.09 -3.54 -0.29
N ASP A 33 -8.39 -2.42 -0.95
CA ASP A 33 -9.61 -2.27 -1.75
C ASP A 33 -9.42 -1.30 -2.91
N VAL A 34 -10.16 -1.52 -4.00
CA VAL A 34 -10.02 -0.75 -5.24
C VAL A 34 -11.39 -0.44 -5.82
N GLY A 35 -11.64 0.83 -6.09
CA GLY A 35 -12.72 1.30 -6.95
C GLY A 35 -12.19 1.81 -8.30
N PRO A 36 -13.07 2.31 -9.18
CA PRO A 36 -12.68 2.75 -10.53
C PRO A 36 -11.61 3.85 -10.54
N THR A 37 -11.70 4.80 -9.61
CA THR A 37 -10.85 6.01 -9.54
C THR A 37 -10.24 6.22 -8.15
N TRP A 38 -10.29 5.23 -7.28
CA TRP A 38 -9.75 5.31 -5.93
C TRP A 38 -9.26 3.94 -5.45
N ALA A 39 -8.34 3.92 -4.49
CA ALA A 39 -7.93 2.69 -3.81
C ALA A 39 -7.68 2.95 -2.33
N LYS A 40 -8.04 1.99 -1.47
CA LYS A 40 -7.73 2.00 -0.04
C LYS A 40 -6.41 1.27 0.19
N VAL A 41 -5.55 1.90 0.96
CA VAL A 41 -4.23 1.41 1.33
C VAL A 41 -4.20 1.22 2.83
N ARG A 42 -3.88 0.00 3.27
CA ARG A 42 -3.54 -0.24 4.67
C ARG A 42 -2.06 0.07 4.84
N SER A 43 -1.73 1.01 5.71
CA SER A 43 -0.35 1.39 5.97
C SER A 43 0.37 0.28 6.74
N ILE A 44 1.67 0.15 6.45
CA ILE A 44 2.61 -0.67 7.20
C ILE A 44 3.15 0.13 8.40
N VAL A 45 2.91 1.45 8.48
CA VAL A 45 3.26 2.28 9.64
C VAL A 45 2.18 2.16 10.73
N ASP A 46 2.03 0.94 11.24
CA ASP A 46 1.46 0.62 12.56
C ASP A 46 2.65 0.04 13.33
N ASP A 47 2.85 0.41 14.60
CA ASP A 47 4.03 0.09 15.45
C ASP A 47 4.38 -1.42 15.59
N SER A 48 3.74 -2.30 14.83
CA SER A 48 3.93 -3.75 14.81
C SER A 48 4.20 -4.36 13.42
N SER A 49 4.54 -3.58 12.39
CA SER A 49 4.74 -4.17 11.06
C SER A 49 6.13 -4.77 10.86
N ASN A 50 6.19 -6.09 10.79
CA ASN A 50 7.35 -6.86 10.38
C ASN A 50 7.46 -6.83 8.84
N VAL A 51 8.38 -6.03 8.30
CA VAL A 51 8.72 -6.03 6.86
C VAL A 51 9.93 -6.94 6.67
N SER A 52 9.76 -8.07 5.98
CA SER A 52 10.87 -8.94 5.60
C SER A 52 11.57 -8.39 4.35
N GLY A 53 12.75 -7.81 4.52
CA GLY A 53 13.65 -7.42 3.43
C GLY A 53 14.75 -8.46 3.23
N MET A 54 15.09 -8.76 1.97
CA MET A 54 16.28 -9.52 1.62
C MET A 54 17.41 -8.55 1.31
N VAL A 55 18.50 -8.60 2.08
CA VAL A 55 19.73 -7.88 1.73
C VAL A 55 20.45 -8.71 0.68
N LEU A 56 20.54 -8.19 -0.53
CA LEU A 56 21.46 -8.71 -1.55
C LEU A 56 22.84 -8.11 -1.26
N SER A 57 23.79 -8.98 -0.91
CA SER A 57 25.22 -8.68 -0.75
C SER A 57 25.99 -8.93 -2.02
#